data_AF-A0A6A3F389-F1
#
_entry.id   AF-A0A6A3F389-F1
#
_cell.length_a   1.000
_cell.length_b   1.000
_cell.length_c   1.000
_cell.angle_alpha   90.00
_cell.angle_beta   90.00
_cell.angle_gamma   90.00
#
_symmetry.space_group_name_H-M   'P 1'
#
loop_
_entity.id
_entity.type
_entity.pdbx_description
1 polymer ?
#
loop_
_entity_poly.entity_id
_entity_poly.type
_entity_poly.pdbx_seq_one_letter_code
_entity_poly.pdbx_strand_id
1 'polypeptide(L)'
;MADDDTVIRRRLLTRASTLGKTGLKTVAETVLGLVELLTDEAADDATCRQELDALLWEMEQLEFEANKTEIWNYTCDRELEEYETLNAEIDTAIGKAAREIEELKRKVHVEKTVRAYKEEYESIARVINELPSRRDITAEIETQQRRLEEATAAIEAVDGKLDLRTKQFALLMNTIQNLKATLDEDALMEEEEEEQKQQQEDDEMEDVESKQANDSGRSPSSP
;
A
#
# COMPACT_ATOMS: atom_id res chain seq x y z
N MET A 1 48.81 -44.70 14.78
CA MET A 1 47.83 -43.97 13.94
C MET A 1 48.50 -43.10 12.90
N ALA A 2 49.24 -42.03 13.24
CA ALA A 2 49.96 -41.26 12.21
C ALA A 2 51.05 -42.09 11.48
N ASP A 3 51.77 -42.94 12.22
CA ASP A 3 52.81 -43.80 11.62
C ASP A 3 52.21 -44.89 10.72
N ASP A 4 51.12 -45.52 11.15
CA ASP A 4 50.39 -46.53 10.36
C ASP A 4 49.82 -45.95 9.06
N ASP A 5 49.25 -44.75 9.10
CA ASP A 5 48.74 -44.07 7.91
C ASP A 5 49.87 -43.75 6.93
N THR A 6 51.05 -43.37 7.41
CA THR A 6 52.20 -43.15 6.52
C THR A 6 52.68 -44.46 5.89
N VAL A 7 52.67 -45.58 6.64
CA VAL A 7 53.02 -46.91 6.14
C VAL A 7 52.00 -47.41 5.12
N ILE A 8 50.70 -47.21 5.38
CA ILE A 8 49.61 -47.58 4.48
C ILE A 8 49.65 -46.75 3.20
N ARG A 9 49.85 -45.43 3.32
CA ARG A 9 50.00 -44.52 2.17
C ARG A 9 51.20 -44.90 1.31
N ARG A 10 52.34 -45.19 1.93
CA ARG A 10 53.55 -45.65 1.23
C ARG A 10 53.33 -46.99 0.52
N ARG A 11 52.62 -47.94 1.15
CA ARG A 11 52.27 -49.24 0.55
C ARG A 11 51.29 -49.14 -0.60
N LEU A 12 50.32 -48.22 -0.53
CA LEU A 12 49.34 -47.98 -1.59
C LEU A 12 49.98 -47.28 -2.79
N LEU A 13 50.80 -46.26 -2.56
CA LEU A 13 51.51 -45.52 -3.61
C LEU A 13 52.50 -46.41 -4.37
N THR A 14 53.15 -47.35 -3.69
CA THR A 14 54.14 -48.26 -4.30
C THR A 14 53.54 -49.57 -4.81
N ARG A 15 52.23 -49.84 -4.59
CA ARG A 15 51.59 -51.14 -4.85
C ARG A 15 52.38 -52.35 -4.33
N ALA A 16 53.10 -52.18 -3.20
CA ALA A 16 53.94 -53.24 -2.61
C ALA A 16 53.14 -54.50 -2.16
N SER A 17 51.81 -54.46 -2.21
CA SER A 17 50.93 -55.61 -1.93
C SER A 17 50.74 -56.55 -3.14
N THR A 18 50.95 -56.08 -4.37
CA THR A 18 50.71 -56.88 -5.60
C THR A 18 51.96 -57.41 -6.28
N LEU A 19 53.15 -56.94 -5.91
CA LEU A 19 54.40 -57.55 -6.32
C LEU A 19 54.91 -58.39 -5.15
N GLY A 20 54.99 -59.72 -5.34
CA GLY A 20 55.73 -60.61 -4.45
C GLY A 20 57.18 -60.14 -4.28
N LYS A 21 57.92 -60.72 -3.32
CA LYS A 21 59.35 -60.46 -3.00
C LYS A 21 59.93 -59.18 -3.66
N THR A 22 60.05 -58.09 -2.90
CA THR A 22 60.67 -56.83 -3.38
C THR A 22 61.91 -57.12 -4.22
N GLY A 23 62.03 -56.56 -5.44
CA GLY A 23 63.16 -56.84 -6.34
C GLY A 23 64.53 -56.70 -5.65
N LEU A 24 64.66 -55.74 -4.72
CA LEU A 24 65.85 -55.58 -3.87
C LEU A 24 66.19 -56.83 -3.03
N LYS A 25 65.18 -57.51 -2.47
CA LYS A 25 65.37 -58.75 -1.71
C LYS A 25 65.80 -59.89 -2.62
N THR A 26 65.25 -59.98 -3.82
CA THR A 26 65.65 -60.98 -4.82
C THR A 26 67.10 -60.77 -5.26
N VAL A 27 67.48 -59.52 -5.57
CA VAL A 27 68.88 -59.14 -5.86
C VAL A 27 69.80 -59.46 -4.68
N ALA A 28 69.39 -59.16 -3.44
CA ALA A 28 70.20 -59.48 -2.26
C ALA A 28 70.38 -61.00 -2.06
N GLU A 29 69.33 -61.79 -2.30
CA GLU A 29 69.38 -63.26 -2.24
C GLU A 29 70.31 -63.82 -3.35
N THR A 30 70.28 -63.29 -4.57
CA THR A 30 71.16 -63.74 -5.67
C THR A 30 72.62 -63.31 -5.48
N VAL A 31 72.87 -62.10 -4.95
CA VAL A 31 74.23 -61.67 -4.57
C VAL A 31 74.82 -62.60 -3.51
N LEU A 32 74.06 -62.90 -2.45
CA LEU A 32 74.54 -63.79 -1.38
C LEU A 32 74.82 -65.20 -1.92
N GLY A 33 73.94 -65.74 -2.77
CA GLY A 33 74.16 -67.04 -3.41
C GLY A 33 75.39 -67.06 -4.32
N LEU A 34 75.63 -66.00 -5.10
CA LEU A 34 76.83 -65.87 -5.92
C LEU A 34 78.11 -65.79 -5.07
N VAL A 35 78.08 -65.06 -3.95
CA VAL A 35 79.21 -64.97 -3.02
C VAL A 35 79.51 -66.34 -2.39
N GLU A 36 78.49 -67.08 -1.96
CA GLU A 36 78.66 -68.45 -1.45
C GLU A 36 79.28 -69.38 -2.50
N LEU A 37 78.82 -69.29 -3.75
CA LEU A 37 79.34 -70.08 -4.87
C LEU A 37 80.79 -69.73 -5.22
N LEU A 38 81.18 -68.45 -5.13
CA LEU A 38 82.54 -67.98 -5.34
C LEU A 38 83.51 -68.38 -4.23
N THR A 39 83.00 -68.68 -3.02
CA THR A 39 83.81 -69.15 -1.90
C THR A 39 84.02 -70.67 -1.89
N ASP A 40 83.31 -71.42 -2.74
CA ASP A 40 83.45 -72.87 -2.89
C ASP A 40 84.56 -73.21 -3.89
N GLU A 41 85.63 -73.86 -3.43
CA GLU A 41 86.76 -74.29 -4.28
C GLU A 41 86.38 -75.36 -5.32
N ALA A 42 85.20 -75.99 -5.18
CA ALA A 42 84.69 -76.99 -6.11
C ALA A 42 83.73 -76.43 -7.18
N ALA A 43 83.46 -75.12 -7.20
CA ALA A 43 82.51 -74.51 -8.13
C ALA A 43 83.04 -74.48 -9.58
N ASP A 44 82.15 -74.75 -10.54
CA ASP A 44 82.44 -74.66 -11.98
C ASP A 44 82.32 -73.21 -12.50
N ASP A 45 83.24 -72.79 -13.38
CA ASP A 45 83.27 -71.43 -13.96
C ASP A 45 81.99 -71.14 -14.76
N ALA A 46 81.42 -72.16 -15.40
CA ALA A 46 80.17 -72.04 -16.16
C ALA A 46 78.98 -71.70 -15.25
N THR A 47 78.88 -72.33 -14.08
CA THR A 47 77.82 -72.06 -13.10
C THR A 47 77.99 -70.68 -12.49
N CYS A 48 79.22 -70.27 -12.18
CA CYS A 48 79.50 -68.91 -11.69
C CYS A 48 79.09 -67.84 -12.70
N ARG A 49 79.35 -68.07 -13.99
CA ARG A 49 78.96 -67.12 -15.05
C ARG A 49 77.45 -67.03 -15.22
N GLN A 50 76.75 -68.16 -15.12
CA GLN A 50 75.29 -68.20 -15.18
C GLN A 50 74.64 -67.43 -14.01
N GLU A 51 75.15 -67.59 -12.78
CA GLU A 51 74.66 -66.86 -11.61
C GLU A 51 74.99 -65.36 -11.67
N LEU A 52 76.13 -64.99 -12.26
CA LEU A 52 76.46 -63.59 -12.54
C LEU A 52 75.50 -62.97 -13.57
N ASP A 53 75.19 -63.67 -14.66
CA ASP A 53 74.22 -63.21 -15.66
C ASP A 53 72.81 -63.08 -15.05
N ALA A 54 72.42 -64.01 -14.17
CA ALA A 54 71.16 -63.93 -13.42
C ALA A 54 71.13 -62.72 -12.48
N LEU A 55 72.23 -62.41 -11.79
CA LEU A 55 72.34 -61.22 -10.95
C LEU A 55 72.19 -59.93 -11.77
N LEU A 56 72.88 -59.84 -12.92
CA LEU A 56 72.79 -58.67 -13.79
C LEU A 56 71.36 -58.45 -14.31
N TRP A 57 70.67 -59.53 -14.66
CA TRP A 57 69.26 -59.48 -15.06
C TRP A 57 68.35 -58.97 -13.94
N GLU A 58 68.52 -59.46 -12.71
CA GLU A 58 67.73 -58.99 -11.56
C GLU A 58 68.03 -57.52 -11.22
N MET A 59 69.27 -57.06 -11.42
CA MET A 59 69.63 -55.64 -11.27
C MET A 59 68.96 -54.75 -12.33
N GLU A 60 68.91 -55.19 -13.59
CA GLU A 60 68.22 -54.47 -14.67
C GLU A 60 66.71 -54.37 -14.41
N GLN A 61 66.09 -55.45 -13.92
CA GLN A 61 64.68 -55.45 -13.52
C GLN A 61 64.42 -54.47 -12.37
N LEU A 62 65.29 -54.45 -11.36
CA LEU A 62 65.16 -53.52 -10.24
C LEU A 62 65.31 -52.06 -10.67
N GLU A 63 66.23 -51.76 -11.58
CA GLU A 63 66.39 -50.42 -12.17
C GLU A 63 65.13 -50.00 -12.94
N PHE A 64 64.56 -50.90 -13.74
CA PHE A 64 63.32 -50.64 -14.46
C PHE A 64 62.14 -50.36 -13.52
N GLU A 65 62.00 -51.15 -12.45
CA GLU A 65 60.99 -50.92 -11.42
C GLU A 65 61.18 -49.57 -10.72
N ALA A 66 62.41 -49.20 -10.38
CA ALA A 66 62.73 -47.92 -9.76
C ALA A 66 62.31 -46.75 -10.67
N ASN A 67 62.71 -46.76 -11.94
CA ASN A 67 62.34 -45.74 -12.92
C ASN A 67 60.82 -45.64 -13.11
N LYS A 68 60.12 -46.77 -13.12
CA LYS A 68 58.66 -46.80 -13.19
C LYS A 68 58.02 -46.13 -11.97
N THR A 69 58.53 -46.40 -10.77
CA THR A 69 58.02 -45.76 -9.55
C THR A 69 58.31 -44.27 -9.51
N GLU A 70 59.43 -43.81 -10.05
CA GLU A 70 59.74 -42.38 -10.16
C GLU A 70 58.75 -41.65 -11.07
N ILE A 71 58.49 -42.16 -12.27
CA ILE A 71 57.51 -41.60 -13.21
C ILE A 71 56.11 -41.58 -12.59
N TRP A 72 55.75 -42.65 -11.89
CA TRP A 72 54.48 -42.74 -11.17
C TRP A 72 54.36 -41.65 -10.11
N ASN A 73 55.36 -41.49 -9.23
CA ASN A 73 55.35 -40.44 -8.22
C ASN A 73 55.24 -39.05 -8.84
N TYR A 74 56.03 -38.78 -9.89
CA TYR A 74 55.94 -37.51 -10.63
C TYR A 74 54.53 -37.25 -11.18
N THR A 75 53.88 -38.28 -11.72
CA THR A 75 52.51 -38.17 -12.23
C THR A 75 51.51 -37.91 -11.11
N CYS A 76 51.63 -38.62 -9.98
CA CYS A 76 50.78 -38.41 -8.81
C CYS A 76 50.93 -37.01 -8.21
N ASP A 77 52.16 -36.48 -8.12
CA ASP A 77 52.40 -35.13 -7.60
C ASP A 77 51.72 -34.08 -8.50
N ARG A 78 51.84 -34.23 -9.82
CA ARG A 78 51.14 -33.37 -10.78
C ARG A 78 49.62 -33.47 -10.67
N GLU A 79 49.07 -34.68 -10.54
CA GLU A 79 47.63 -34.87 -10.35
C GLU A 79 47.14 -34.22 -9.05
N LEU A 80 47.92 -34.29 -7.97
CA LEU A 80 47.58 -33.61 -6.71
C LEU A 80 47.52 -32.09 -6.86
N GLU A 81 48.49 -31.48 -7.56
CA GLU A 81 48.46 -30.05 -7.87
C GLU A 81 47.23 -29.67 -8.69
N GLU A 82 46.90 -30.47 -9.72
CA GLU A 82 45.69 -30.27 -10.52
C GLU A 82 44.42 -30.36 -9.66
N TYR A 83 44.32 -31.31 -8.73
CA TYR A 83 43.19 -31.40 -7.81
C TYR A 83 43.09 -30.22 -6.85
N GLU A 84 44.22 -29.70 -6.35
CA GLU A 84 44.22 -28.51 -5.50
C GLU A 84 43.71 -27.28 -6.26
N THR A 85 44.15 -27.09 -7.50
CA THR A 85 43.67 -25.99 -8.35
C THR A 85 42.17 -26.11 -8.64
N LEU A 86 41.70 -27.31 -9.02
CA LEU A 86 40.29 -27.57 -9.26
C LEU A 86 39.43 -27.31 -8.02
N ASN A 87 39.91 -27.72 -6.84
CA ASN A 87 39.19 -27.48 -5.60
C ASN A 87 39.07 -25.98 -5.29
N ALA A 88 40.14 -25.21 -5.50
CA ALA A 88 40.11 -23.75 -5.34
C ALA A 88 39.15 -23.05 -6.34
N GLU A 89 39.06 -23.55 -7.58
CA GLU A 89 38.09 -23.06 -8.56
C GLU A 89 36.65 -23.34 -8.14
N ILE A 90 36.38 -24.55 -7.64
CA ILE A 90 35.06 -24.95 -7.11
C ILE A 90 34.68 -24.04 -5.93
N ASP A 91 35.57 -23.82 -4.97
CA ASP A 91 35.32 -22.96 -3.82
C ASP A 91 35.01 -21.51 -4.25
N THR A 92 35.73 -21.02 -5.25
CA THR A 92 35.49 -19.69 -5.84
C THR A 92 34.13 -19.61 -6.52
N ALA A 93 33.74 -20.65 -7.27
CA ALA A 93 32.44 -20.74 -7.92
C ALA A 93 31.30 -20.81 -6.91
N ILE A 94 31.44 -21.61 -5.84
CA ILE A 94 30.49 -21.67 -4.72
C ILE A 94 30.34 -20.29 -4.07
N GLY A 95 31.46 -19.62 -3.77
CA GLY A 95 31.45 -18.28 -3.20
C GLY A 95 30.79 -17.23 -4.10
N LYS A 96 30.90 -17.37 -5.43
CA LYS A 96 30.18 -16.52 -6.40
C LYS A 96 28.69 -16.80 -6.40
N ALA A 97 28.29 -18.07 -6.50
CA ALA A 97 26.88 -18.48 -6.49
C ALA A 97 26.17 -18.06 -5.20
N ALA A 98 26.83 -18.20 -4.05
CA ALA A 98 26.30 -17.76 -2.76
C ALA A 98 26.03 -16.24 -2.73
N ARG A 99 26.93 -15.43 -3.29
CA ARG A 99 26.74 -13.97 -3.40
C ARG A 99 25.59 -13.61 -4.34
N GLU A 100 25.47 -14.30 -5.47
CA GLU A 100 24.36 -14.11 -6.42
C GLU A 100 23.00 -14.45 -5.78
N ILE A 101 22.94 -15.53 -4.99
CA ILE A 101 21.73 -15.89 -4.23
C ILE A 101 21.34 -14.76 -3.26
N GLU A 102 22.28 -14.21 -2.50
CA GLU A 102 21.99 -13.10 -1.57
C GLU A 102 21.57 -11.81 -2.28
N GLU A 103 22.12 -11.53 -3.46
CA GLU A 103 21.66 -10.41 -4.29
C GLU A 103 20.24 -10.63 -4.81
N LEU A 104 19.94 -11.83 -5.33
CA LEU A 104 18.61 -12.19 -5.82
C LEU A 104 17.56 -12.16 -4.70
N LYS A 105 17.89 -12.62 -3.49
CA LYS A 105 17.00 -12.50 -2.33
C LYS A 105 16.63 -11.04 -2.04
N ARG A 106 17.61 -10.13 -2.06
CA ARG A 106 17.35 -8.69 -1.90
C ARG A 106 16.45 -8.14 -3.00
N LYS A 107 16.72 -8.47 -4.26
CA LYS A 107 15.88 -8.05 -5.40
C LYS A 107 14.44 -8.55 -5.25
N VAL A 108 14.26 -9.82 -4.91
CA VAL A 108 12.93 -10.40 -4.68
C VAL A 108 12.20 -9.68 -3.55
N HIS A 109 12.88 -9.30 -2.47
CA HIS A 109 12.24 -8.57 -1.39
C HIS A 109 11.75 -7.19 -1.83
N VAL A 110 12.58 -6.44 -2.57
CA VAL A 110 12.21 -5.14 -3.13
C VAL A 110 11.02 -5.27 -4.09
N GLU A 111 11.04 -6.25 -5.00
CA GLU A 111 9.95 -6.48 -5.95
C GLU A 111 8.63 -6.86 -5.25
N LYS A 112 8.69 -7.64 -4.16
CA LYS A 112 7.50 -7.92 -3.34
C LYS A 112 6.90 -6.65 -2.75
N THR A 113 7.74 -5.74 -2.25
CA THR A 113 7.29 -4.46 -1.72
C THR A 113 6.67 -3.58 -2.81
N VAL A 114 7.30 -3.50 -3.99
CA VAL A 114 6.76 -2.76 -5.14
C VAL A 114 5.41 -3.35 -5.57
N ARG A 115 5.28 -4.68 -5.59
CA ARG A 115 4.02 -5.34 -5.90
C ARG A 115 2.93 -5.00 -4.88
N ALA A 116 3.24 -5.04 -3.59
CA ALA A 116 2.29 -4.66 -2.55
C ALA A 116 1.78 -3.23 -2.75
N TYR A 117 2.67 -2.27 -3.00
CA TYR A 117 2.27 -0.89 -3.30
C TYR A 117 1.41 -0.80 -4.56
N LYS A 118 1.73 -1.53 -5.64
CA LYS A 118 0.89 -1.56 -6.85
C LYS A 118 -0.51 -2.09 -6.56
N GLU A 119 -0.63 -3.16 -5.77
CA GLU A 119 -1.92 -3.73 -5.37
C GLU A 119 -2.73 -2.72 -4.52
N GLU A 120 -2.08 -1.99 -3.61
CA GLU A 120 -2.71 -0.89 -2.84
C GLU A 120 -3.18 0.25 -3.77
N TYR A 121 -2.34 0.69 -4.71
CA TYR A 121 -2.71 1.73 -5.68
C TYR A 121 -3.88 1.29 -6.57
N GLU A 122 -3.89 0.05 -7.05
CA GLU A 122 -5.00 -0.49 -7.82
C GLU A 122 -6.28 -0.58 -7.00
N SER A 123 -6.20 -0.97 -5.72
CA SER A 123 -7.35 -0.99 -4.82
C SER A 123 -7.95 0.41 -4.64
N ILE A 124 -7.11 1.42 -4.38
CA ILE A 124 -7.55 2.82 -4.25
C ILE A 124 -8.12 3.33 -5.58
N ALA A 125 -7.47 3.02 -6.71
CA ALA A 125 -7.93 3.44 -8.02
C ALA A 125 -9.30 2.86 -8.37
N ARG A 126 -9.59 1.60 -7.98
CA ARG A 126 -10.94 1.02 -8.14
C ARG A 126 -11.99 1.82 -7.37
N VAL A 127 -11.74 2.13 -6.10
CA VAL A 127 -12.67 2.93 -5.27
C VAL A 127 -12.86 4.32 -5.87
N ILE A 128 -11.79 4.97 -6.35
CA ILE A 128 -11.87 6.29 -6.98
C ILE A 128 -12.71 6.23 -8.26
N ASN A 129 -12.59 5.17 -9.07
CA ASN A 129 -13.35 5.02 -10.31
C ASN A 129 -14.84 4.73 -10.10
N GLU A 130 -15.24 4.24 -8.92
CA GLU A 130 -16.66 4.11 -8.55
C GLU A 130 -17.30 5.48 -8.24
N LEU A 131 -16.50 6.48 -7.88
CA LEU A 131 -16.98 7.82 -7.62
C LEU A 131 -17.28 8.56 -8.94
N PRO A 132 -18.35 9.38 -8.99
CA PRO A 132 -18.68 10.16 -10.17
C PRO A 132 -17.54 11.13 -10.51
N SER A 133 -17.40 11.42 -11.81
CA SER A 133 -16.32 12.31 -12.25
C SER A 133 -16.47 13.67 -11.60
N ARG A 134 -15.33 14.32 -11.33
CA ARG A 134 -15.32 15.67 -10.73
C ARG A 134 -16.16 16.67 -11.53
N ARG A 135 -16.22 16.49 -12.85
CA ARG A 135 -17.01 17.31 -13.77
C ARG A 135 -18.51 17.10 -13.53
N ASP A 136 -18.95 15.86 -13.36
CA ASP A 136 -20.36 15.55 -13.13
C ASP A 136 -20.81 16.04 -11.75
N ILE A 137 -19.97 15.91 -10.71
CA ILE A 137 -20.23 16.50 -9.38
C ILE A 137 -20.34 18.03 -9.48
N THR A 138 -19.44 18.68 -10.23
CA THR A 138 -19.47 20.15 -10.38
C THR A 138 -20.74 20.61 -11.12
N ALA A 139 -21.13 19.90 -12.17
CA ALA A 139 -22.36 20.17 -12.89
C ALA A 139 -23.59 20.01 -11.98
N GLU A 140 -23.66 18.93 -11.19
CA GLU A 140 -24.74 18.71 -10.23
C GLU A 140 -24.82 19.85 -9.22
N ILE A 141 -23.68 20.29 -8.66
CA ILE A 141 -23.59 21.43 -7.74
C ILE A 141 -24.15 22.70 -8.38
N GLU A 142 -23.76 23.02 -9.61
CA GLU A 142 -24.26 24.19 -10.34
C GLU A 142 -25.78 24.13 -10.54
N THR A 143 -26.32 22.96 -10.91
CA THR A 143 -27.79 22.78 -11.01
C THR A 143 -28.50 22.98 -9.68
N GLN A 144 -27.96 22.42 -8.60
CA GLN A 144 -28.56 22.57 -7.27
C GLN A 144 -28.47 24.02 -6.77
N GLN A 145 -27.37 24.72 -7.04
CA GLN A 145 -27.23 26.16 -6.74
C GLN A 145 -28.28 26.98 -7.48
N ARG A 146 -28.47 26.74 -8.78
CA ARG A 146 -29.50 27.45 -9.56
C ARG A 146 -30.90 27.21 -9.02
N ARG A 147 -31.23 25.97 -8.64
CA ARG A 147 -32.52 25.63 -8.02
C ARG A 147 -32.72 26.35 -6.68
N LEU A 148 -31.64 26.51 -5.92
CA LEU A 148 -31.66 27.22 -4.64
C LEU A 148 -31.93 28.71 -4.87
N GLU A 149 -31.23 29.33 -5.82
CA GLU A 149 -31.47 30.72 -6.22
C GLU A 149 -32.91 30.96 -6.72
N GLU A 150 -33.42 30.07 -7.59
CA GLU A 150 -34.81 30.12 -8.07
C GLU A 150 -35.82 30.01 -6.91
N ALA A 151 -35.58 29.11 -5.95
CA ALA A 151 -36.44 28.94 -4.78
C ALA A 151 -36.41 30.17 -3.86
N THR A 152 -35.22 30.73 -3.61
CA THR A 152 -35.07 31.95 -2.81
C THR A 152 -35.78 33.13 -3.46
N ALA A 153 -35.62 33.33 -4.77
CA ALA A 153 -36.32 34.38 -5.50
C ALA A 153 -37.85 34.18 -5.48
N ALA A 154 -38.33 32.94 -5.54
CA ALA A 154 -39.75 32.64 -5.41
C ALA A 154 -40.29 32.97 -4.01
N ILE A 155 -39.53 32.66 -2.96
CA ILE A 155 -39.87 33.04 -1.58
C ILE A 155 -39.94 34.56 -1.45
N GLU A 156 -38.92 35.28 -1.89
CA GLU A 156 -38.90 36.75 -1.85
C GLU A 156 -40.08 37.37 -2.61
N ALA A 157 -40.46 36.80 -3.76
CA ALA A 157 -41.61 37.26 -4.53
C ALA A 157 -42.95 36.99 -3.82
N VAL A 158 -43.07 35.87 -3.09
CA VAL A 158 -44.27 35.56 -2.29
C VAL A 158 -44.33 36.45 -1.07
N ASP A 159 -43.22 36.65 -0.36
CA ASP A 159 -43.12 37.55 0.80
C ASP A 159 -43.48 38.98 0.40
N GLY A 160 -42.98 39.47 -0.74
CA GLY A 160 -43.36 40.79 -1.26
C GLY A 160 -44.85 40.92 -1.58
N LYS A 161 -45.49 39.86 -2.09
CA LYS A 161 -46.95 39.83 -2.31
C LYS A 161 -47.71 39.81 -0.98
N LEU A 162 -47.23 39.05 -0.01
CA LEU A 162 -47.83 38.95 1.32
C LEU A 162 -47.76 40.31 2.03
N ASP A 163 -46.62 40.98 2.00
CA ASP A 163 -46.44 42.34 2.52
C ASP A 163 -47.40 43.34 1.87
N LEU A 164 -47.55 43.29 0.55
CA LEU A 164 -48.50 44.15 -0.17
C LEU A 164 -49.94 43.86 0.30
N ARG A 165 -50.32 42.58 0.42
CA ARG A 165 -51.65 42.19 0.91
C ARG A 165 -51.88 42.65 2.35
N THR A 166 -50.88 42.52 3.22
CA THR A 166 -50.94 43.01 4.60
C THR A 166 -51.16 44.52 4.64
N LYS A 167 -50.44 45.29 3.80
CA LYS A 167 -50.62 46.75 3.67
C LYS A 167 -52.02 47.10 3.14
N GLN A 168 -52.50 46.40 2.12
CA GLN A 168 -53.85 46.58 1.58
C GLN A 168 -54.93 46.28 2.62
N PHE A 169 -54.75 45.22 3.41
CA PHE A 169 -55.68 44.84 4.46
C PHE A 169 -55.69 45.87 5.60
N ALA A 170 -54.52 46.39 5.99
CA ALA A 170 -54.41 47.48 6.95
C ALA A 170 -55.10 48.76 6.46
N LEU A 171 -54.93 49.12 5.18
CA LEU A 171 -55.63 50.26 4.57
C LEU A 171 -57.14 50.05 4.59
N LEU A 172 -57.62 48.88 4.17
CA LEU A 172 -59.05 48.54 4.21
C LEU A 172 -59.60 48.65 5.63
N MET A 173 -58.89 48.11 6.62
CA MET A 173 -59.31 48.18 8.02
C MET A 173 -59.38 49.63 8.52
N ASN A 174 -58.44 50.48 8.13
CA ASN A 174 -58.47 51.91 8.45
C ASN A 174 -59.66 52.60 7.77
N THR A 175 -59.96 52.29 6.50
CA THR A 175 -61.14 52.86 5.82
C THR A 175 -62.45 52.41 6.46
N ILE A 176 -62.56 51.15 6.90
CA ILE A 176 -63.73 50.65 7.64
C ILE A 176 -63.87 51.38 8.97
N GLN A 177 -62.76 51.59 9.69
CA GLN A 177 -62.78 52.36 10.93
C GLN A 177 -63.20 53.81 10.70
N ASN A 178 -62.72 54.46 9.64
CA ASN A 178 -63.13 55.83 9.30
C ASN A 178 -64.59 55.89 8.87
N LEU A 179 -65.06 54.97 8.02
CA LEU A 179 -66.48 54.88 7.63
C LEU A 179 -67.37 54.63 8.84
N LYS A 180 -66.94 53.78 9.78
CA LYS A 180 -67.65 53.59 11.04
C LYS A 180 -67.66 54.87 11.87
N ALA A 181 -66.54 55.57 11.99
CA ALA A 181 -66.47 56.85 12.68
C ALA A 181 -67.38 57.90 12.03
N THR A 182 -67.42 57.99 10.69
CA THR A 182 -68.33 58.89 9.97
C THR A 182 -69.79 58.48 10.14
N LEU A 183 -70.12 57.19 10.13
CA LEU A 183 -71.49 56.72 10.43
C LEU A 183 -71.89 57.02 11.89
N ASP A 184 -70.95 56.86 12.82
CA ASP A 184 -71.18 57.19 14.23
C ASP A 184 -71.33 58.72 14.40
N GLU A 185 -70.58 59.54 13.66
CA GLU A 185 -70.71 61.01 13.59
C GLU A 185 -72.03 61.45 12.92
N ASP A 186 -72.42 60.84 11.81
CA ASP A 186 -73.68 61.12 11.10
C ASP A 186 -74.88 60.74 11.98
N ALA A 187 -74.81 59.62 12.71
CA ALA A 187 -75.85 59.24 13.67
C ALA A 187 -75.97 60.25 14.82
N LEU A 188 -74.84 60.77 15.32
CA LEU A 188 -74.85 61.84 16.32
C LEU A 188 -75.44 63.15 15.76
N MET A 189 -75.13 63.50 14.51
CA MET A 189 -75.73 64.68 13.86
C MET A 189 -77.21 64.53 13.59
N GLU A 190 -77.69 63.33 13.20
CA GLU A 190 -79.12 63.05 13.05
C GLU A 190 -79.86 63.15 14.40
N GLU A 191 -79.27 62.64 15.48
CA GLU A 191 -79.80 62.83 16.84
C GLU A 191 -79.84 64.33 17.22
N GLU A 192 -78.78 65.09 16.93
CA GLU A 192 -78.74 66.55 17.17
C GLU A 192 -79.74 67.33 16.30
N GLU A 193 -79.99 66.91 15.05
CA GLU A 193 -80.99 67.52 14.16
C GLU A 193 -82.42 67.19 14.59
N GLU A 194 -82.68 65.98 15.11
CA GLU A 194 -83.97 65.61 15.69
C GLU A 194 -84.24 66.36 17.00
N GLU A 195 -83.22 66.54 17.85
CA GLU A 195 -83.31 67.39 19.05
C GLU A 195 -83.56 68.86 18.69
N GLN A 196 -82.93 69.39 17.62
CA GLN A 196 -83.18 70.75 17.14
C GLN A 196 -84.57 70.92 16.51
N LYS A 197 -85.11 69.90 15.83
CA LYS A 197 -86.49 69.91 15.32
C LYS A 197 -87.51 69.83 16.44
N GLN A 198 -87.27 69.02 17.49
CA GLN A 198 -88.12 69.01 18.68
C GLN A 198 -88.08 70.36 19.42
N GLN A 199 -86.90 71.00 19.51
CA GLN A 199 -86.81 72.36 20.07
C GLN A 199 -87.50 73.42 19.20
N GLN A 200 -87.48 73.30 17.88
CA GLN A 200 -88.21 74.21 16.98
C GLN A 200 -89.73 73.98 17.00
N GLU A 201 -90.20 72.74 17.13
CA GLU A 201 -91.63 72.41 17.30
C GLU A 201 -92.15 72.85 18.70
N ASP A 202 -91.33 72.78 19.75
CA ASP A 202 -91.65 73.35 21.07
C ASP A 202 -91.64 74.89 21.06
N ASP A 203 -90.71 75.55 20.37
CA ASP A 203 -90.67 77.02 20.20
C ASP A 203 -91.85 77.55 19.33
N GLU A 204 -92.30 76.81 18.31
CA GLU A 204 -93.50 77.17 17.52
C GLU A 204 -94.80 76.99 18.31
N MET A 205 -94.84 76.07 19.29
CA MET A 205 -95.99 75.90 20.20
C MET A 205 -96.02 76.98 21.32
N GLU A 206 -94.88 77.54 21.72
CA GLU A 206 -94.82 78.68 22.66
C GLU A 206 -95.29 80.02 22.04
N ASP A 207 -95.11 80.23 20.72
CA ASP A 207 -95.52 81.47 20.04
C ASP A 207 -97.02 81.50 19.63
N VAL A 208 -97.73 80.37 19.78
CA VAL A 208 -99.21 80.30 19.66
C VAL A 208 -99.91 80.53 21.00
N GLU A 209 -99.32 80.13 22.14
CA GLU A 209 -99.91 80.41 23.47
C GLU A 209 -99.63 81.84 23.98
N SER A 210 -98.59 82.51 23.49
CA SER A 210 -98.21 83.86 23.94
C SER A 210 -98.81 85.02 23.11
N LYS A 211 -99.45 84.73 21.96
CA LYS A 211 -100.25 85.70 21.19
C LYS A 211 -101.75 85.57 21.47
N GLN A 212 -102.23 86.42 22.38
CA GLN A 212 -103.64 86.85 22.56
C GLN A 212 -104.54 86.02 23.50
N ALA A 213 -103.97 85.49 24.57
CA ALA A 213 -104.57 85.56 25.91
C ALA A 213 -104.50 87.00 26.51
N ASN A 214 -104.59 88.02 25.65
CA ASN A 214 -104.56 89.43 26.03
C ASN A 214 -105.73 90.14 25.32
N ASP A 215 -106.70 90.50 26.16
CA ASP A 215 -107.80 91.42 25.91
C ASP A 215 -109.19 90.82 25.58
N SER A 216 -109.77 90.12 26.56
CA SER A 216 -111.20 90.29 26.84
C SER A 216 -111.54 90.05 28.31
N GLY A 217 -111.74 91.15 29.07
CA GLY A 217 -112.62 91.10 30.24
C GLY A 217 -112.38 92.14 31.33
N ARG A 218 -112.98 93.34 31.21
CA ARG A 218 -114.00 93.84 32.17
C ARG A 218 -114.64 95.17 31.74
N SER A 219 -115.97 95.24 31.79
CA SER A 219 -116.85 96.42 31.74
C SER A 219 -118.04 96.17 32.72
N PRO A 220 -119.04 97.05 33.00
CA PRO A 220 -119.23 98.51 32.86
C PRO A 220 -119.83 99.24 34.13
N SER A 221 -120.20 100.54 33.97
CA SER A 221 -121.06 101.45 34.80
C SER A 221 -120.37 102.32 35.89
N SER A 222 -120.68 103.59 36.21
CA SER A 222 -121.43 104.79 35.71
C SER A 222 -121.36 105.83 36.87
N PRO A 223 -121.76 107.12 36.80
CA PRO A 223 -122.78 107.78 35.95
C PRO A 223 -122.26 108.86 34.98
#